data_AF-A0A3D5IWA7-F1
#
_entry.id   AF-A0A3D5IWA7-F1
#
_cell.length_a   1.000
_cell.length_b   1.000
_cell.length_c   1.000
_cell.angle_alpha   90.00
_cell.angle_beta   90.00
_cell.angle_gamma   90.00
#
_symmetry.space_group_name_H-M   'P 1'
#
loop_
_entity.id
_entity.type
_entity.pdbx_description
1 polymer ?
#
loop_
_entity_poly.entity_id
_entity_poly.type
_entity_poly.pdbx_seq_one_letter_code
_entity_poly.pdbx_strand_id
1 'polypeptide(L)'
;MDKKYIELFNGYKGAYGVADWTHVKIDPKTGKRAPEYRWNYEPFTDQVFIDHLNGAKSVGIQPTNENAQTKFAIIDVDPDKIPGCTYKDYDKKFFIDKIQEFKLPLIPIESKSGGLHLYIFMKEFVSAALLVSFLSNLLTLFKLNPNAEIFPKQTLLSKDIETGELRPGQFVNLPYYRRTERRALNTDGTPFTFEQFIELVEANLVGIDDLDKITDGIDKQIYEGTDDNFKDGPPCLAALSTSMKDPEFDGKDRFMYNYHVFVKLKYPDKDTWTRKVKNAPVKYFEEQHANAWDDKFLNAKIRSWTRSEKGYTCKDEVLQKYCKKGICSKKKFGILAGSRGTYPELTNLKKIELAPEPEFEFDVTLADGFSKATVHCHDISYLTEQRKRRNVISRDAHFTPPLIKDDLPILNALWGTLTLVSPPIGTTPKEKLHDVLHAKINGAKAMNDASFKSGTVLIEAGCAFFKYDKFYDRLKSKNWKYSEDKTGTMMTTTYKECGIEFLDQKRFPSKVKGKYNTPTKNVVKISIKEFENVPILHTKLKHQKDII
;
A
#
# COMPACT_ATOMS: atom_id res chain seq x y z
N MET A 1 -24.15 6.09 -20.72
CA MET A 1 -23.42 5.06 -19.96
C MET A 1 -22.11 5.59 -19.39
N ASP A 2 -21.21 6.20 -20.19
CA ASP A 2 -19.89 6.65 -19.70
C ASP A 2 -19.95 7.63 -18.52
N LYS A 3 -20.86 8.62 -18.52
CA LYS A 3 -21.05 9.53 -17.36
C LYS A 3 -21.40 8.77 -16.07
N LYS A 4 -22.30 7.79 -16.17
CA LYS A 4 -22.68 6.94 -15.02
C LYS A 4 -21.48 6.15 -14.52
N TYR A 5 -20.67 5.60 -15.42
CA TYR A 5 -19.42 4.93 -15.04
C TYR A 5 -18.49 5.85 -14.23
N ILE A 6 -18.31 7.09 -14.68
CA ILE A 6 -17.47 8.08 -13.99
C ILE A 6 -18.02 8.42 -12.59
N GLU A 7 -19.35 8.53 -12.47
CA GLU A 7 -20.02 8.79 -11.18
C GLU A 7 -19.91 7.62 -10.20
N LEU A 8 -19.98 6.38 -10.70
CA LEU A 8 -19.85 5.16 -9.91
C LEU A 8 -18.42 4.97 -9.40
N PHE A 9 -17.42 5.22 -10.25
CA PHE A 9 -16.00 5.15 -9.91
C PHE A 9 -15.46 6.52 -9.52
N ASN A 10 -16.14 7.18 -8.59
CA ASN A 10 -15.71 8.46 -8.05
C ASN A 10 -14.89 8.29 -6.76
N GLY A 11 -13.86 9.11 -6.58
CA GLY A 11 -12.84 9.01 -5.54
C GLY A 11 -11.87 10.18 -5.61
N TYR A 12 -10.60 9.99 -5.27
CA TYR A 12 -9.59 11.06 -5.39
C TYR A 12 -9.39 11.52 -6.83
N LYS A 13 -9.47 12.83 -7.07
CA LYS A 13 -9.36 13.44 -8.42
C LYS A 13 -8.04 14.16 -8.69
N GLY A 14 -7.14 14.30 -7.70
CA GLY A 14 -5.88 15.03 -7.88
C GLY A 14 -4.79 14.26 -8.62
N ALA A 15 -4.91 12.94 -8.74
CA ALA A 15 -3.98 12.07 -9.44
C ALA A 15 -4.67 10.76 -9.86
N TYR A 16 -4.05 10.02 -10.79
CA TYR A 16 -4.50 8.67 -11.15
C TYR A 16 -3.34 7.71 -11.35
N GLY A 17 -3.60 6.43 -11.07
CA GLY A 17 -2.64 5.36 -11.30
C GLY A 17 -2.56 5.00 -12.79
N VAL A 18 -1.38 4.62 -13.26
CA VAL A 18 -1.18 4.15 -14.64
C VAL A 18 -0.39 2.85 -14.62
N ALA A 19 -0.83 1.89 -15.44
CA ALA A 19 -0.04 0.73 -15.80
C ALA A 19 0.86 1.10 -16.98
N ASP A 20 2.12 1.44 -16.71
CA ASP A 20 3.09 1.87 -17.70
C ASP A 20 3.73 0.66 -18.41
N TRP A 21 3.42 0.51 -19.69
CA TRP A 21 3.93 -0.56 -20.54
C TRP A 21 5.19 -0.17 -21.30
N THR A 22 5.78 1.02 -21.09
CA THR A 22 7.04 1.39 -21.76
C THR A 22 8.25 0.69 -21.16
N HIS A 23 8.20 0.34 -19.87
CA HIS A 23 9.27 -0.33 -19.12
C HIS A 23 8.76 -1.66 -18.54
N VAL A 24 8.55 -2.64 -19.43
CA VAL A 24 8.01 -3.94 -19.07
C VAL A 24 9.06 -4.80 -18.37
N LYS A 25 8.71 -5.34 -17.19
CA LYS A 25 9.47 -6.40 -16.52
C LYS A 25 8.82 -7.74 -16.84
N ILE A 26 9.59 -8.83 -16.87
CA ILE A 26 9.03 -10.17 -16.92
C ILE A 26 8.78 -10.61 -15.48
N ASP A 27 7.53 -10.91 -15.14
CA ASP A 27 7.17 -11.47 -13.85
C ASP A 27 7.79 -12.87 -13.72
N PRO A 28 8.70 -13.10 -12.76
CA PRO A 28 9.38 -14.39 -12.61
C PRO A 28 8.45 -15.52 -12.17
N LYS A 29 7.27 -15.23 -11.59
CA LYS A 29 6.30 -16.23 -11.15
C LYS A 29 5.36 -16.65 -12.27
N THR A 30 4.82 -15.66 -13.00
CA THR A 30 3.79 -15.92 -14.03
C THR A 30 4.36 -16.05 -15.44
N GLY A 31 5.62 -15.65 -15.65
CA GLY A 31 6.26 -15.56 -16.97
C GLY A 31 5.66 -14.46 -17.87
N LYS A 32 4.72 -13.67 -17.36
CA LYS A 32 4.01 -12.64 -18.14
C LYS A 32 4.73 -11.30 -18.09
N ARG A 33 4.57 -10.53 -19.15
CA ARG A 33 4.94 -9.11 -19.20
C ARG A 33 4.14 -8.33 -18.15
N ALA A 34 4.84 -7.75 -17.17
CA ALA A 34 4.27 -6.93 -16.11
C ALA A 34 4.62 -5.45 -16.37
N PRO A 35 3.62 -4.55 -16.42
CA PRO A 35 3.89 -3.12 -16.49
C PRO A 35 4.40 -2.59 -15.16
N GLU A 36 5.05 -1.45 -15.22
CA GLU A 36 5.39 -0.67 -14.04
C GLU A 36 4.17 0.17 -13.61
N TYR A 37 3.75 0.03 -12.36
CA TYR A 37 2.65 0.81 -11.82
C TYR A 37 3.19 2.10 -11.22
N ARG A 38 2.68 3.24 -11.67
CA ARG A 38 3.06 4.56 -11.16
C ARG A 38 1.88 5.49 -11.01
N TRP A 39 2.05 6.53 -10.19
CA TRP A 39 1.15 7.66 -10.14
C TRP A 39 1.44 8.64 -11.29
N ASN A 40 0.38 9.17 -11.89
CA ASN A 40 0.42 10.37 -12.71
C ASN A 40 -0.22 11.52 -11.92
N TYR A 41 0.56 12.54 -11.57
CA TYR A 41 0.14 13.68 -10.74
C TYR A 41 -0.54 14.75 -11.60
N GLU A 42 -1.61 14.35 -12.27
CA GLU A 42 -2.47 15.19 -13.10
C GLU A 42 -3.94 14.93 -12.72
N PRO A 43 -4.84 15.91 -12.88
CA PRO A 43 -6.24 15.74 -12.55
C PRO A 43 -6.87 14.53 -13.26
N PHE A 44 -7.61 13.71 -12.51
CA PHE A 44 -8.33 12.55 -13.02
C PHE A 44 -9.65 12.98 -13.70
N THR A 45 -9.54 13.53 -14.89
CA THR A 45 -10.66 14.07 -15.68
C THR A 45 -11.52 12.98 -16.33
N ASP A 46 -12.75 13.34 -16.73
CA ASP A 46 -13.66 12.46 -17.49
C ASP A 46 -13.00 11.87 -18.73
N GLN A 47 -12.16 12.65 -19.43
CA GLN A 47 -11.45 12.17 -20.61
C GLN A 47 -10.50 11.02 -20.27
N VAL A 48 -9.88 10.99 -19.09
CA VAL A 48 -9.01 9.88 -18.67
C VAL A 48 -9.82 8.59 -18.44
N PHE A 49 -11.06 8.71 -17.94
CA PHE A 49 -11.99 7.56 -17.86
C PHE A 49 -12.40 7.08 -19.26
N ILE A 50 -12.70 8.00 -20.17
CA ILE A 50 -13.05 7.66 -21.56
C ILE A 50 -11.87 6.98 -22.26
N ASP A 51 -10.65 7.50 -22.10
CA ASP A 51 -9.41 6.88 -22.61
C ASP A 51 -9.24 5.45 -22.08
N HIS A 52 -9.67 5.17 -20.85
CA HIS A 52 -9.66 3.83 -20.27
C HIS A 52 -10.66 2.89 -20.93
N LEU A 53 -11.91 3.33 -21.03
CA LEU A 53 -12.98 2.56 -21.67
C LEU A 53 -12.68 2.29 -23.15
N ASN A 54 -11.99 3.22 -23.82
CA ASN A 54 -11.57 3.06 -25.23
C ASN A 54 -10.26 2.29 -25.40
N GLY A 55 -9.55 1.99 -24.32
CA GLY A 55 -8.30 1.23 -24.39
C GLY A 55 -7.04 2.02 -24.75
N ALA A 56 -7.10 3.34 -24.67
CA ALA A 56 -5.95 4.22 -24.89
C ALA A 56 -5.04 4.26 -23.65
N LYS A 57 -5.61 4.24 -22.42
CA LYS A 57 -4.85 4.27 -21.17
C LYS A 57 -5.43 3.33 -20.11
N SER A 58 -4.66 2.34 -19.66
CA SER A 58 -5.07 1.52 -18.51
C SER A 58 -4.76 2.26 -17.21
N VAL A 59 -5.79 2.83 -16.58
CA VAL A 59 -5.67 3.66 -15.37
C VAL A 59 -6.26 2.98 -14.14
N GLY A 60 -5.90 3.50 -12.97
CA GLY A 60 -6.45 3.14 -11.68
C GLY A 60 -6.79 4.37 -10.84
N ILE A 61 -7.62 4.15 -9.83
CA ILE A 61 -8.18 5.20 -8.96
C ILE A 61 -7.84 4.91 -7.50
N GLN A 62 -7.55 5.95 -6.72
CA GLN A 62 -7.60 5.86 -5.24
C GLN A 62 -9.06 6.12 -4.80
N PRO A 63 -9.80 5.12 -4.27
CA PRO A 63 -11.23 5.28 -4.00
C PRO A 63 -11.54 6.33 -2.93
N THR A 64 -10.69 6.46 -1.90
CA THR A 64 -10.86 7.48 -0.85
C THR A 64 -10.59 8.87 -1.39
N ASN A 65 -11.53 9.80 -1.20
CA ASN A 65 -11.39 11.21 -1.54
C ASN A 65 -10.73 12.03 -0.40
N GLU A 66 -10.57 13.33 -0.61
CA GLU A 66 -10.00 14.30 0.35
C GLU A 66 -10.76 14.39 1.68
N ASN A 67 -12.04 13.99 1.70
CA ASN A 67 -12.90 14.04 2.87
C ASN A 67 -12.97 12.70 3.62
N ALA A 68 -12.06 11.76 3.34
CA ALA A 68 -12.06 10.41 3.92
C ALA A 68 -13.31 9.59 3.57
N GLN A 69 -13.92 9.88 2.42
CA GLN A 69 -15.13 9.21 1.92
C GLN A 69 -14.86 8.43 0.64
N THR A 70 -15.69 7.43 0.35
CA THR A 70 -15.66 6.64 -0.88
C THR A 70 -17.07 6.33 -1.37
N LYS A 71 -17.22 6.07 -2.68
CA LYS A 71 -18.45 5.53 -3.29
C LYS A 71 -18.41 4.03 -3.53
N PHE A 72 -17.25 3.40 -3.43
CA PHE A 72 -17.11 1.97 -3.62
C PHE A 72 -15.93 1.42 -2.81
N ALA A 73 -15.96 0.11 -2.58
CA ALA A 73 -14.87 -0.61 -1.95
C ALA A 73 -14.78 -2.02 -2.55
N ILE A 74 -13.65 -2.67 -2.35
CA ILE A 74 -13.30 -3.92 -3.04
C ILE A 74 -12.64 -4.87 -2.07
N ILE A 75 -13.04 -6.13 -2.07
CA ILE A 75 -12.20 -7.24 -1.57
C ILE A 75 -11.41 -7.79 -2.76
N ASP A 76 -10.08 -7.72 -2.69
CA ASP A 76 -9.19 -8.29 -3.71
C ASP A 76 -8.91 -9.77 -3.38
N VAL A 77 -9.52 -10.65 -4.17
CA VAL A 77 -9.39 -12.10 -4.08
C VAL A 77 -8.27 -12.55 -5.02
N ASP A 78 -7.10 -12.71 -4.43
CA ASP A 78 -5.94 -13.29 -5.09
C ASP A 78 -5.81 -14.78 -4.71
N PRO A 79 -5.97 -15.73 -5.65
CA PRO A 79 -5.89 -17.17 -5.39
C PRO A 79 -4.63 -17.58 -4.62
N ASP A 80 -3.48 -16.97 -4.92
CA ASP A 80 -2.20 -17.29 -4.26
C ASP A 80 -2.16 -16.88 -2.77
N LYS A 81 -3.08 -16.02 -2.33
CA LYS A 81 -3.23 -15.60 -0.93
C LYS A 81 -4.23 -16.46 -0.15
N ILE A 82 -4.89 -17.41 -0.81
CA ILE A 82 -5.83 -18.34 -0.19
C ILE A 82 -5.03 -19.59 0.24
N PRO A 83 -5.02 -19.96 1.53
CA PRO A 83 -4.26 -21.11 2.01
C PRO A 83 -4.63 -22.41 1.27
N GLY A 84 -3.63 -23.04 0.64
CA GLY A 84 -3.81 -24.31 -0.08
C GLY A 84 -4.51 -24.21 -1.44
N CYS A 85 -4.70 -23.00 -1.97
CA CYS A 85 -5.30 -22.77 -3.29
C CYS A 85 -4.25 -22.28 -4.29
N THR A 86 -4.39 -22.67 -5.55
CA THR A 86 -3.63 -22.10 -6.67
C THR A 86 -4.59 -21.55 -7.71
N TYR A 87 -4.09 -20.77 -8.68
CA TYR A 87 -4.90 -20.34 -9.82
C TYR A 87 -5.55 -21.49 -10.62
N LYS A 88 -5.04 -22.73 -10.53
CA LYS A 88 -5.65 -23.91 -11.17
C LYS A 88 -6.86 -24.43 -10.42
N ASP A 89 -6.86 -24.27 -9.10
CA ASP A 89 -7.91 -24.74 -8.18
C ASP A 89 -8.89 -23.61 -7.82
N TYR A 90 -8.80 -22.49 -8.53
CA TYR A 90 -9.52 -21.26 -8.21
C TYR A 90 -10.97 -21.32 -8.65
N ASP A 91 -11.84 -21.68 -7.70
CA ASP A 91 -13.28 -21.72 -7.91
C ASP A 91 -13.92 -20.34 -7.75
N LYS A 92 -14.03 -19.59 -8.85
CA LYS A 92 -14.79 -18.31 -8.88
C LYS A 92 -16.26 -18.51 -8.51
N LYS A 93 -16.84 -19.68 -8.81
CA LYS A 93 -18.25 -19.98 -8.57
C LYS A 93 -18.56 -20.05 -7.07
N PHE A 94 -17.63 -20.54 -6.24
CA PHE A 94 -17.77 -20.49 -4.78
C PHE A 94 -18.08 -19.06 -4.28
N PHE A 95 -17.38 -18.04 -4.78
CA PHE A 95 -17.61 -16.65 -4.38
C PHE A 95 -18.96 -16.13 -4.88
N ILE A 96 -19.30 -16.42 -6.13
CA ILE A 96 -20.59 -16.04 -6.75
C ILE A 96 -21.75 -16.66 -5.95
N ASP A 97 -21.68 -17.95 -5.64
CA ASP A 97 -22.72 -18.68 -4.91
C ASP A 97 -22.89 -18.14 -3.49
N LYS A 98 -21.79 -17.82 -2.79
CA LYS A 98 -21.84 -17.19 -1.46
C LYS A 98 -22.48 -15.80 -1.49
N ILE A 99 -22.23 -15.01 -2.52
CA ILE A 99 -22.89 -13.71 -2.70
C ILE A 99 -24.41 -13.90 -2.80
N GLN A 100 -24.87 -14.89 -3.58
CA GLN A 100 -26.31 -15.18 -3.73
C GLN A 100 -26.94 -15.75 -2.47
N GLU A 101 -26.29 -16.73 -1.83
CA GLU A 101 -26.75 -17.39 -0.59
C GLU A 101 -27.03 -16.38 0.53
N PHE A 102 -26.11 -15.44 0.73
CA PHE A 102 -26.20 -14.41 1.76
C PHE A 102 -26.85 -13.11 1.27
N LYS A 103 -27.31 -13.06 0.01
CA LYS A 103 -27.91 -11.88 -0.64
C LYS A 103 -27.07 -10.61 -0.44
N LEU A 104 -25.76 -10.76 -0.61
CA LEU A 104 -24.81 -9.68 -0.41
C LEU A 104 -24.83 -8.73 -1.62
N PRO A 105 -24.74 -7.40 -1.42
CA PRO A 105 -24.69 -6.44 -2.52
C PRO A 105 -23.27 -6.33 -3.07
N LEU A 106 -22.67 -7.47 -3.43
CA LEU A 106 -21.33 -7.56 -3.98
C LEU A 106 -21.39 -7.95 -5.45
N ILE A 107 -20.65 -7.24 -6.29
CA ILE A 107 -20.52 -7.54 -7.72
C ILE A 107 -19.12 -8.13 -7.95
N PRO A 108 -19.03 -9.41 -8.35
CA PRO A 108 -17.76 -10.06 -8.66
C PRO A 108 -17.24 -9.58 -10.02
N ILE A 109 -16.05 -9.00 -10.06
CA ILE A 109 -15.42 -8.47 -11.29
C ILE A 109 -14.04 -9.10 -11.47
N GLU A 110 -13.74 -9.58 -12.68
CA GLU A 110 -12.44 -10.18 -12.95
C GLU A 110 -11.29 -9.18 -12.78
N SER A 111 -10.23 -9.61 -12.07
CA SER A 111 -9.01 -8.83 -11.96
C SER A 111 -8.13 -9.02 -13.19
N LYS A 112 -7.11 -8.15 -13.34
CA LYS A 112 -6.14 -8.27 -14.43
C LYS A 112 -5.30 -9.56 -14.36
N SER A 113 -5.04 -10.09 -13.16
CA SER A 113 -4.24 -11.31 -12.96
C SER A 113 -5.04 -12.59 -13.18
N GLY A 114 -6.37 -12.50 -13.32
CA GLY A 114 -7.27 -13.64 -13.41
C GLY A 114 -7.95 -14.01 -12.08
N GLY A 115 -7.63 -13.27 -11.00
CA GLY A 115 -8.36 -13.31 -9.73
C GLY A 115 -9.72 -12.58 -9.82
N LEU A 116 -10.27 -12.20 -8.68
CA LEU A 116 -11.59 -11.57 -8.58
C LEU A 116 -11.56 -10.39 -7.61
N HIS A 117 -12.21 -9.31 -8.00
CA HIS A 117 -12.48 -8.16 -7.15
C HIS A 117 -13.97 -8.19 -6.79
N LEU A 118 -14.30 -8.27 -5.49
CA LEU A 118 -15.68 -8.21 -5.03
C LEU A 118 -16.02 -6.75 -4.69
N TYR A 119 -16.76 -6.09 -5.58
CA TYR A 119 -17.11 -4.67 -5.44
C TYR A 119 -18.40 -4.47 -4.66
N ILE A 120 -18.44 -3.48 -3.78
CA ILE A 120 -19.68 -2.86 -3.28
C ILE A 120 -19.75 -1.42 -3.79
N PHE A 121 -20.94 -0.98 -4.20
CA PHE A 121 -21.19 0.38 -4.68
C PHE A 121 -22.25 1.07 -3.82
N MET A 122 -21.99 2.33 -3.47
CA MET A 122 -22.83 3.15 -2.61
C MET A 122 -23.56 4.21 -3.41
N LYS A 123 -24.81 4.52 -3.03
CA LYS A 123 -25.59 5.62 -3.61
C LYS A 123 -24.85 6.96 -3.44
N GLU A 124 -24.43 7.21 -2.21
CA GLU A 124 -23.76 8.44 -1.79
C GLU A 124 -22.34 8.16 -1.30
N PHE A 125 -21.55 9.22 -1.15
CA PHE A 125 -20.27 9.14 -0.46
C PHE A 125 -20.47 8.75 1.00
N VAL A 126 -19.81 7.68 1.43
CA VAL A 126 -19.80 7.22 2.83
C VAL A 126 -18.38 7.19 3.37
N SER A 127 -18.24 7.11 4.69
CA SER A 127 -16.92 6.94 5.33
C SER A 127 -16.16 5.74 4.73
N ALA A 128 -14.93 5.97 4.27
CA ALA A 128 -14.08 4.90 3.75
C ALA A 128 -13.79 3.84 4.83
N ALA A 129 -13.60 4.27 6.08
CA ALA A 129 -13.40 3.37 7.22
C ALA A 129 -14.61 2.47 7.47
N LEU A 130 -15.83 3.01 7.38
CA LEU A 130 -17.05 2.25 7.54
C LEU A 130 -17.15 1.13 6.51
N LEU A 131 -16.92 1.45 5.22
CA LEU A 131 -17.07 0.48 4.14
C LEU A 131 -15.98 -0.59 4.14
N VAL A 132 -14.74 -0.23 4.48
CA VAL A 132 -13.63 -1.18 4.69
C VAL A 132 -13.91 -2.11 5.87
N SER A 133 -14.45 -1.58 6.98
CA SER A 133 -14.85 -2.37 8.15
C SER A 133 -15.97 -3.35 7.80
N PHE A 134 -16.96 -2.92 7.03
CA PHE A 134 -18.04 -3.77 6.54
C PHE A 134 -17.51 -4.95 5.72
N LEU A 135 -16.69 -4.69 4.68
CA LEU A 135 -16.11 -5.75 3.85
C LEU A 135 -15.20 -6.70 4.65
N SER A 136 -14.48 -6.17 5.65
CA SER A 136 -13.63 -6.97 6.54
C SER A 136 -14.43 -8.04 7.31
N ASN A 137 -15.69 -7.76 7.64
CA ASN A 137 -16.57 -8.73 8.31
C ASN A 137 -17.02 -9.88 7.40
N LEU A 138 -16.96 -9.69 6.08
CA LEU A 138 -17.38 -10.68 5.10
C LEU A 138 -16.27 -11.67 4.73
N LEU A 139 -15.00 -11.35 5.01
CA LEU A 139 -13.85 -12.18 4.61
C LEU A 139 -13.97 -13.66 5.00
N THR A 140 -14.46 -13.94 6.21
CA THR A 140 -14.64 -15.33 6.69
C THR A 140 -15.71 -16.09 5.91
N LEU A 141 -16.76 -15.42 5.41
CA LEU A 141 -17.81 -16.06 4.60
C LEU A 141 -17.21 -16.63 3.31
N PHE A 142 -16.19 -15.94 2.80
CA PHE A 142 -15.44 -16.30 1.60
C PHE A 142 -14.18 -17.13 1.90
N LYS A 143 -13.98 -17.59 3.14
CA LYS A 143 -12.78 -18.33 3.57
C LYS A 143 -11.46 -17.59 3.27
N LEU A 144 -11.50 -16.27 3.26
CA LEU A 144 -10.32 -15.43 3.00
C LEU A 144 -9.56 -15.15 4.31
N ASN A 145 -8.25 -14.92 4.18
CA ASN A 145 -7.41 -14.52 5.30
C ASN A 145 -7.91 -13.17 5.89
N PRO A 146 -7.90 -12.96 7.21
CA PRO A 146 -8.24 -11.66 7.81
C PRO A 146 -7.39 -10.48 7.32
N ASN A 147 -6.21 -10.75 6.73
CA ASN A 147 -5.32 -9.77 6.13
C ASN A 147 -5.49 -9.66 4.60
N ALA A 148 -6.56 -10.25 4.04
CA ALA A 148 -6.89 -10.08 2.62
C ALA A 148 -6.97 -8.58 2.27
N GLU A 149 -6.58 -8.25 1.04
CA GLU A 149 -6.50 -6.86 0.62
C GLU A 149 -7.91 -6.30 0.40
N ILE A 150 -8.19 -5.16 1.04
CA ILE A 150 -9.42 -4.42 0.87
C ILE A 150 -9.05 -3.01 0.41
N PHE A 151 -9.71 -2.53 -0.64
CA PHE A 151 -9.59 -1.17 -1.13
C PHE A 151 -10.84 -0.36 -0.75
N PRO A 152 -10.70 0.93 -0.39
CA PRO A 152 -9.43 1.66 -0.31
C PRO A 152 -8.53 1.16 0.83
N LYS A 153 -7.21 1.03 0.56
CA LYS A 153 -6.25 0.58 1.59
C LYS A 153 -6.03 1.65 2.65
N GLN A 154 -6.00 2.92 2.23
CA GLN A 154 -5.92 4.09 3.09
C GLN A 154 -7.30 4.72 3.18
N THR A 155 -7.85 4.78 4.38
CA THR A 155 -9.14 5.41 4.67
C THR A 155 -9.00 6.92 4.91
N LEU A 156 -7.76 7.39 5.11
CA LEU A 156 -7.37 8.79 5.25
C LEU A 156 -6.19 9.06 4.31
N LEU A 157 -6.28 10.13 3.52
CA LEU A 157 -5.17 10.59 2.69
C LEU A 157 -4.26 11.50 3.51
N SER A 158 -2.94 11.30 3.40
CA SER A 158 -1.94 12.15 4.04
C SER A 158 -1.69 13.41 3.21
N LYS A 159 -1.19 14.46 3.88
CA LYS A 159 -0.69 15.67 3.20
C LYS A 159 0.83 15.62 3.07
N ASP A 160 1.32 16.13 1.96
CA ASP A 160 2.72 16.46 1.76
C ASP A 160 3.15 17.52 2.78
N ILE A 161 4.31 17.33 3.39
CA ILE A 161 4.81 18.20 4.47
C ILE A 161 5.34 19.53 3.91
N GLU A 162 5.91 19.51 2.71
CA GLU A 162 6.49 20.69 2.07
C GLU A 162 5.43 21.50 1.33
N THR A 163 4.54 20.85 0.58
CA THR A 163 3.55 21.53 -0.26
C THR A 163 2.18 21.69 0.40
N GLY A 164 1.86 20.89 1.41
CA GLY A 164 0.53 20.83 2.03
C GLY A 164 -0.55 20.16 1.15
N GLU A 165 -0.18 19.71 -0.05
CA GLU A 165 -1.09 19.03 -0.99
C GLU A 165 -1.38 17.59 -0.55
N LEU A 166 -2.52 17.04 -0.94
CA LEU A 166 -2.85 15.65 -0.62
C LEU A 166 -2.00 14.69 -1.43
N ARG A 167 -1.39 13.72 -0.74
CA ARG A 167 -0.71 12.59 -1.36
C ARG A 167 -1.71 11.47 -1.61
N PRO A 168 -1.80 10.97 -2.86
CA PRO A 168 -2.65 9.84 -3.15
C PRO A 168 -2.09 8.56 -2.49
N GLY A 169 -2.99 7.74 -1.93
CA GLY A 169 -2.62 6.45 -1.33
C GLY A 169 -2.31 5.37 -2.36
N GLN A 170 -2.87 4.17 -2.18
CA GLN A 170 -2.80 3.09 -3.15
C GLN A 170 -4.02 3.11 -4.06
N PHE A 171 -3.80 3.02 -5.36
CA PHE A 171 -4.89 2.90 -6.32
C PHE A 171 -5.24 1.45 -6.61
N VAL A 172 -6.47 1.26 -7.08
CA VAL A 172 -6.95 0.02 -7.70
C VAL A 172 -7.18 0.27 -9.19
N ASN A 173 -6.85 -0.71 -10.04
CA ASN A 173 -7.10 -0.60 -11.47
C ASN A 173 -8.60 -0.58 -11.75
N LEU A 174 -9.03 0.32 -12.64
CA LEU A 174 -10.43 0.36 -13.07
C LEU A 174 -10.80 -0.89 -13.89
N PRO A 175 -12.04 -1.39 -13.75
CA PRO A 175 -12.56 -2.48 -14.58
C PRO A 175 -13.00 -1.99 -15.96
N TYR A 176 -13.44 -2.90 -16.83
CA TYR A 176 -13.94 -2.54 -18.17
C TYR A 176 -12.95 -1.76 -19.05
N TYR A 177 -11.65 -2.05 -18.93
CA TYR A 177 -10.66 -1.58 -19.89
C TYR A 177 -11.05 -2.07 -21.29
N ARG A 178 -11.07 -1.18 -22.29
CA ARG A 178 -11.60 -1.48 -23.65
C ARG A 178 -13.06 -1.94 -23.69
N ARG A 179 -13.81 -1.78 -22.57
CA ARG A 179 -15.14 -2.35 -22.33
C ARG A 179 -15.23 -3.89 -22.39
N THR A 180 -14.13 -4.59 -22.67
CA THR A 180 -14.12 -6.04 -22.90
C THR A 180 -13.25 -6.82 -21.91
N GLU A 181 -12.39 -6.14 -21.14
CA GLU A 181 -11.51 -6.76 -20.15
C GLU A 181 -11.96 -6.41 -18.73
N ARG A 182 -11.65 -7.29 -17.76
CA ARG A 182 -12.00 -7.08 -16.33
C ARG A 182 -13.50 -6.88 -16.14
N ARG A 183 -14.27 -7.85 -16.64
CA ARG A 183 -15.74 -7.77 -16.70
C ARG A 183 -16.35 -8.32 -15.41
N ALA A 184 -17.51 -7.77 -15.04
CA ALA A 184 -18.35 -8.33 -13.99
C ALA A 184 -18.87 -9.70 -14.43
N LEU A 185 -19.02 -10.61 -13.47
CA LEU A 185 -19.51 -11.96 -13.70
C LEU A 185 -20.96 -12.09 -13.24
N ASN A 186 -21.76 -12.78 -14.03
CA ASN A 186 -23.14 -13.13 -13.74
C ASN A 186 -23.20 -14.36 -12.82
N THR A 187 -24.41 -14.73 -12.36
CA THR A 187 -24.65 -15.86 -11.46
C THR A 187 -24.22 -17.22 -12.04
N ASP A 188 -24.17 -17.34 -13.35
CA ASP A 188 -23.68 -18.51 -14.09
C ASP A 188 -22.17 -18.43 -14.42
N GLY A 189 -21.49 -17.36 -14.01
CA GLY A 189 -20.08 -17.10 -14.29
C GLY A 189 -19.80 -16.50 -15.66
N THR A 190 -20.83 -16.24 -16.49
CA THR A 190 -20.65 -15.54 -17.77
C THR A 190 -20.40 -14.05 -17.56
N PRO A 191 -19.60 -13.39 -18.42
CA PRO A 191 -19.26 -11.99 -18.24
C PRO A 191 -20.35 -11.05 -18.77
N PHE A 192 -20.71 -10.03 -17.97
CA PHE A 192 -21.58 -8.94 -18.39
C PHE A 192 -20.91 -8.04 -19.43
N THR A 193 -21.70 -7.54 -20.38
CA THR A 193 -21.32 -6.39 -21.23
C THR A 193 -21.18 -5.12 -20.40
N PHE A 194 -20.58 -4.07 -20.97
CA PHE A 194 -20.42 -2.79 -20.29
C PHE A 194 -21.78 -2.17 -19.92
N GLU A 195 -22.74 -2.20 -20.84
CA GLU A 195 -24.07 -1.66 -20.66
C GLU A 195 -24.84 -2.41 -19.55
N GLN A 196 -24.83 -3.74 -19.58
CA GLN A 196 -25.44 -4.57 -18.54
C GLN A 196 -24.81 -4.35 -17.17
N PHE A 197 -23.50 -4.11 -17.13
CA PHE A 197 -22.81 -3.81 -15.87
C PHE A 197 -23.28 -2.49 -15.25
N ILE A 198 -23.45 -1.44 -16.05
CA ILE A 198 -23.96 -0.16 -15.53
C ILE A 198 -25.37 -0.36 -14.92
N GLU A 199 -26.25 -1.06 -15.62
CA GLU A 199 -27.60 -1.38 -15.13
C GLU A 199 -27.57 -2.23 -13.85
N LEU A 200 -26.69 -3.23 -13.80
CA LEU A 200 -26.48 -4.08 -12.64
C LEU A 200 -26.04 -3.27 -11.42
N VAL A 201 -25.08 -2.35 -11.60
CA VAL A 201 -24.60 -1.52 -10.49
C VAL A 201 -25.70 -0.61 -9.99
N GLU A 202 -26.44 0.06 -10.88
CA GLU A 202 -27.54 0.94 -10.50
C GLU A 202 -28.62 0.21 -9.70
N ALA A 203 -28.94 -1.02 -10.08
CA ALA A 203 -29.90 -1.86 -9.36
C ALA A 203 -29.38 -2.36 -7.99
N ASN A 204 -28.06 -2.42 -7.80
CA ASN A 204 -27.41 -2.92 -6.58
C ASN A 204 -26.81 -1.82 -5.69
N LEU A 205 -27.07 -0.54 -5.96
CA LEU A 205 -26.56 0.55 -5.13
C LEU A 205 -27.07 0.45 -3.69
N VAL A 206 -26.15 0.56 -2.74
CA VAL A 206 -26.41 0.38 -1.31
C VAL A 206 -26.52 1.74 -0.61
N GLY A 207 -27.52 1.91 0.26
CA GLY A 207 -27.60 3.04 1.18
C GLY A 207 -26.84 2.75 2.48
N ILE A 208 -26.49 3.79 3.26
CA ILE A 208 -25.77 3.59 4.53
C ILE A 208 -26.56 2.70 5.50
N ASP A 209 -27.89 2.90 5.60
CA ASP A 209 -28.77 2.12 6.48
C ASP A 209 -28.91 0.65 6.06
N ASP A 210 -28.60 0.33 4.80
CA ASP A 210 -28.64 -1.06 4.31
C ASP A 210 -27.43 -1.86 4.80
N LEU A 211 -26.28 -1.21 5.02
CA LEU A 211 -25.08 -1.84 5.58
C LEU A 211 -25.31 -2.37 7.00
N ASP A 212 -26.02 -1.60 7.82
CA ASP A 212 -26.33 -1.98 9.19
C ASP A 212 -27.26 -3.21 9.22
N LYS A 213 -28.31 -3.23 8.39
CA LYS A 213 -29.22 -4.38 8.27
C LYS A 213 -28.50 -5.66 7.85
N ILE A 214 -27.58 -5.57 6.89
CA ILE A 214 -26.79 -6.73 6.44
C ILE A 214 -25.87 -7.20 7.56
N THR A 215 -25.22 -6.28 8.27
CA THR A 215 -24.32 -6.59 9.38
C THR A 215 -25.07 -7.24 10.54
N ASP A 216 -26.24 -6.72 10.91
CA ASP A 216 -27.11 -7.28 11.96
C ASP A 216 -27.58 -8.70 11.63
N GLY A 217 -27.91 -8.97 10.37
CA GLY A 217 -28.24 -10.31 9.89
C GLY A 217 -27.08 -11.30 10.08
N ILE A 218 -25.86 -10.86 9.78
CA ILE A 218 -24.64 -11.65 9.99
C ILE A 218 -24.33 -11.84 11.48
N ASP A 219 -24.50 -10.79 12.30
CA ASP A 219 -24.32 -10.84 13.75
C ASP A 219 -25.28 -11.83 14.40
N LYS A 220 -26.56 -11.80 14.03
CA LYS A 220 -27.54 -12.77 14.52
C LYS A 220 -27.10 -14.21 14.26
N GLN A 221 -26.65 -14.51 13.04
CA GLN A 221 -26.16 -15.85 12.68
C GLN A 221 -24.88 -16.26 13.43
N ILE A 222 -23.98 -15.33 13.74
CA ILE A 222 -22.75 -15.63 14.52
C ILE A 222 -23.09 -16.11 15.93
N TYR A 223 -24.03 -15.40 16.57
CA TYR A 223 -24.32 -15.61 17.98
C TYR A 223 -25.49 -16.59 18.20
N GLU A 224 -26.19 -16.98 17.13
CA GLU A 224 -27.22 -18.02 17.18
C GLU A 224 -26.62 -19.35 17.66
N GLY A 225 -27.21 -19.92 18.72
CA GLY A 225 -26.72 -21.14 19.36
C GLY A 225 -25.46 -20.98 20.23
N THR A 226 -24.89 -19.77 20.32
CA THR A 226 -23.74 -19.49 21.20
C THR A 226 -24.18 -19.10 22.61
N ASP A 227 -23.27 -19.22 23.57
CA ASP A 227 -23.55 -18.81 24.94
C ASP A 227 -23.68 -17.28 25.06
N ASP A 228 -24.77 -16.82 25.71
CA ASP A 228 -25.05 -15.40 25.95
C ASP A 228 -23.90 -14.63 26.60
N ASN A 229 -23.03 -15.31 27.33
CA ASN A 229 -21.85 -14.68 27.91
C ASN A 229 -20.94 -14.06 26.84
N PHE A 230 -20.96 -14.54 25.59
CA PHE A 230 -20.12 -14.04 24.48
C PHE A 230 -20.69 -12.84 23.73
N LYS A 231 -21.94 -12.41 23.96
CA LYS A 231 -22.58 -11.30 23.24
C LYS A 231 -21.74 -10.01 23.22
N ASP A 232 -21.04 -9.73 24.32
CA ASP A 232 -20.17 -8.57 24.49
C ASP A 232 -18.68 -8.84 24.19
N GLY A 233 -18.34 -10.07 23.81
CA GLY A 233 -16.98 -10.57 23.65
C GLY A 233 -16.56 -10.79 22.20
N PRO A 234 -15.32 -11.27 21.97
CA PRO A 234 -14.82 -11.55 20.62
C PRO A 234 -15.70 -12.57 19.87
N PRO A 235 -16.15 -12.28 18.64
CA PRO A 235 -17.00 -13.17 17.85
C PRO A 235 -16.31 -14.50 17.51
N CYS A 236 -14.97 -14.50 17.39
CA CYS A 236 -14.21 -15.74 17.19
C CYS A 236 -14.33 -16.72 18.36
N LEU A 237 -14.45 -16.23 19.61
CA LEU A 237 -14.66 -17.08 20.77
C LEU A 237 -16.08 -17.64 20.81
N ALA A 238 -17.07 -16.83 20.40
CA ALA A 238 -18.45 -17.30 20.27
C ALA A 238 -18.55 -18.47 19.28
N ALA A 239 -18.00 -18.29 18.08
CA ALA A 239 -17.96 -19.34 17.05
C ALA A 239 -17.14 -20.57 17.48
N LEU A 240 -15.98 -20.37 18.09
CA LEU A 240 -15.18 -21.48 18.58
C LEU A 240 -15.91 -22.28 19.67
N SER A 241 -16.68 -21.61 20.54
CA SER A 241 -17.39 -22.28 21.63
C SER A 241 -18.39 -23.34 21.16
N THR A 242 -18.90 -23.22 19.92
CA THR A 242 -19.78 -24.22 19.32
C THR A 242 -18.99 -25.33 18.61
N SER A 243 -17.81 -25.02 18.07
CA SER A 243 -16.95 -26.00 17.37
C SER A 243 -16.15 -26.92 18.31
N MET A 244 -15.91 -26.53 19.57
CA MET A 244 -15.08 -27.33 20.51
C MET A 244 -15.67 -28.69 20.91
N LYS A 245 -16.96 -28.90 20.62
CA LYS A 245 -17.62 -30.20 20.83
C LYS A 245 -17.28 -31.23 19.75
N ASP A 246 -16.66 -30.79 18.66
CA ASP A 246 -16.10 -31.70 17.67
C ASP A 246 -14.86 -32.41 18.26
N PRO A 247 -14.86 -33.75 18.37
CA PRO A 247 -13.73 -34.51 18.88
C PRO A 247 -12.44 -34.25 18.10
N GLU A 248 -12.51 -34.04 16.78
CA GLU A 248 -11.36 -33.89 15.89
C GLU A 248 -10.77 -32.46 15.92
N PHE A 249 -11.41 -31.53 16.65
CA PHE A 249 -11.00 -30.14 16.64
C PHE A 249 -9.79 -29.87 17.56
N ASP A 250 -8.62 -29.62 16.96
CA ASP A 250 -7.39 -29.18 17.63
C ASP A 250 -7.30 -27.64 17.77
N GLY A 251 -7.99 -27.10 18.78
CA GLY A 251 -7.88 -25.68 19.13
C GLY A 251 -8.26 -25.35 20.57
N LYS A 252 -8.40 -26.36 21.43
CA LYS A 252 -8.93 -26.24 22.80
C LYS A 252 -8.03 -25.38 23.70
N ASP A 253 -6.70 -25.52 23.61
CA ASP A 253 -5.76 -24.68 24.37
C ASP A 253 -5.80 -23.21 23.92
N ARG A 254 -5.89 -22.96 22.61
CA ARG A 254 -5.99 -21.62 22.01
C ARG A 254 -7.28 -20.94 22.45
N PHE A 255 -8.39 -21.67 22.48
CA PHE A 255 -9.65 -21.19 23.01
C PHE A 255 -9.54 -20.84 24.49
N MET A 256 -8.99 -21.72 25.33
CA MET A 256 -8.88 -21.46 26.78
C MET A 256 -8.01 -20.25 27.09
N TYR A 257 -6.93 -20.05 26.35
CA TYR A 257 -6.15 -18.82 26.46
C TYR A 257 -7.02 -17.59 26.13
N ASN A 258 -7.67 -17.54 24.97
CA ASN A 258 -8.42 -16.34 24.62
C ASN A 258 -9.68 -16.14 25.50
N TYR A 259 -10.28 -17.23 25.96
CA TYR A 259 -11.38 -17.20 26.92
C TYR A 259 -10.95 -16.60 28.27
N HIS A 260 -9.77 -16.93 28.79
CA HIS A 260 -9.29 -16.33 30.05
C HIS A 260 -9.14 -14.81 29.93
N VAL A 261 -8.61 -14.31 28.80
CA VAL A 261 -8.48 -12.87 28.54
C VAL A 261 -9.86 -12.23 28.58
N PHE A 262 -10.83 -12.83 27.88
CA PHE A 262 -12.20 -12.33 27.84
C PHE A 262 -12.86 -12.28 29.22
N VAL A 263 -12.84 -13.38 29.98
CA VAL A 263 -13.50 -13.41 31.30
C VAL A 263 -12.79 -12.56 32.34
N LYS A 264 -11.47 -12.35 32.23
CA LYS A 264 -10.71 -11.43 33.09
C LYS A 264 -11.09 -9.97 32.80
N LEU A 265 -11.35 -9.61 31.54
CA LEU A 265 -11.85 -8.28 31.16
C LEU A 265 -13.30 -8.08 31.63
N LYS A 266 -14.16 -9.08 31.44
CA LYS A 266 -15.59 -9.02 31.79
C LYS A 266 -15.85 -9.11 33.29
N TYR A 267 -15.03 -9.88 34.01
CA TYR A 267 -15.12 -10.11 35.44
C TYR A 267 -13.73 -9.87 36.09
N PRO A 268 -13.37 -8.62 36.42
CA PRO A 268 -12.04 -8.29 36.95
C PRO A 268 -11.69 -8.97 38.27
N ASP A 269 -12.72 -9.35 39.03
CA ASP A 269 -12.58 -10.11 40.27
C ASP A 269 -11.92 -11.48 40.03
N LYS A 270 -10.83 -11.74 40.77
CA LYS A 270 -9.97 -12.90 40.54
C LYS A 270 -10.69 -14.22 40.73
N ASP A 271 -11.48 -14.34 41.78
CA ASP A 271 -12.17 -15.59 42.11
C ASP A 271 -13.27 -15.87 41.08
N THR A 272 -13.92 -14.82 40.58
CA THR A 272 -14.96 -14.92 39.56
C THR A 272 -14.42 -15.38 38.22
N TRP A 273 -13.37 -14.73 37.66
CA TRP A 273 -12.86 -15.14 36.35
C TRP A 273 -12.14 -16.49 36.40
N THR A 274 -11.43 -16.81 37.49
CA THR A 274 -10.76 -18.11 37.63
C THR A 274 -11.77 -19.25 37.70
N ARG A 275 -12.89 -19.08 38.42
CA ARG A 275 -14.01 -20.04 38.41
C ARG A 275 -14.61 -20.20 37.02
N LYS A 276 -14.80 -19.10 36.28
CA LYS A 276 -15.29 -19.16 34.88
C LYS A 276 -14.34 -19.96 33.99
N VAL A 277 -13.02 -19.80 34.14
CA VAL A 277 -12.01 -20.58 33.40
C VAL A 277 -12.09 -22.07 33.76
N LYS A 278 -12.17 -22.42 35.05
CA LYS A 278 -12.27 -23.82 35.48
C LYS A 278 -13.50 -24.54 34.92
N ASN A 279 -14.62 -23.83 34.80
CA ASN A 279 -15.87 -24.41 34.29
C ASN A 279 -15.93 -24.47 32.76
N ALA A 280 -15.02 -23.82 32.04
CA ALA A 280 -15.09 -23.70 30.58
C ALA A 280 -14.91 -25.04 29.84
N PRO A 281 -13.97 -25.95 30.22
CA PRO A 281 -13.84 -27.24 29.55
C PRO A 281 -15.13 -28.06 29.61
N VAL A 282 -15.71 -28.22 30.81
CA VAL A 282 -16.98 -28.96 31.00
C VAL A 282 -18.12 -28.32 30.20
N LYS A 283 -18.12 -27.00 30.06
CA LYS A 283 -19.19 -26.27 29.39
C LYS A 283 -19.11 -26.34 27.87
N TYR A 284 -17.91 -26.26 27.30
CA TYR A 284 -17.73 -26.06 25.86
C TYR A 284 -17.07 -27.24 25.15
N PHE A 285 -16.34 -28.10 25.85
CA PHE A 285 -15.64 -29.21 25.23
C PHE A 285 -16.50 -30.46 25.27
N GLU A 286 -16.18 -31.40 24.39
CA GLU A 286 -16.72 -32.75 24.48
C GLU A 286 -16.05 -33.52 25.65
N GLU A 287 -16.79 -34.45 26.24
CA GLU A 287 -16.53 -34.99 27.60
C GLU A 287 -15.14 -35.60 27.75
N GLN A 288 -14.70 -36.40 26.77
CA GLN A 288 -13.38 -37.03 26.83
C GLN A 288 -12.24 -36.01 26.87
N HIS A 289 -12.44 -34.85 26.22
CA HIS A 289 -11.48 -33.75 26.20
C HIS A 289 -11.58 -32.85 27.43
N ALA A 290 -12.78 -32.67 28.00
CA ALA A 290 -12.94 -31.94 29.25
C ALA A 290 -12.15 -32.61 30.39
N ASN A 291 -12.12 -33.95 30.42
CA ASN A 291 -11.40 -34.73 31.42
C ASN A 291 -9.87 -34.54 31.37
N ALA A 292 -9.31 -34.18 30.20
CA ALA A 292 -7.89 -33.85 30.07
C ALA A 292 -7.50 -32.52 30.73
N TRP A 293 -8.48 -31.68 31.08
CA TRP A 293 -8.30 -30.40 31.77
C TRP A 293 -8.54 -30.57 33.28
N ASP A 294 -7.73 -31.40 33.93
CA ASP A 294 -7.83 -31.65 35.37
C ASP A 294 -7.52 -30.41 36.21
N ASP A 295 -7.84 -30.48 37.51
CA ASP A 295 -7.59 -29.38 38.45
C ASP A 295 -6.11 -28.98 38.51
N LYS A 296 -5.20 -29.94 38.37
CA LYS A 296 -3.75 -29.68 38.42
C LYS A 296 -3.32 -28.81 37.22
N PHE A 297 -3.77 -29.16 36.03
CA PHE A 297 -3.48 -28.47 34.78
C PHE A 297 -4.16 -27.10 34.73
N LEU A 298 -5.44 -27.02 35.08
CA LEU A 298 -6.18 -25.75 35.15
C LEU A 298 -5.55 -24.78 36.15
N ASN A 299 -5.19 -25.25 37.34
CA ASN A 299 -4.53 -24.41 38.34
C ASN A 299 -3.14 -23.93 37.86
N ALA A 300 -2.40 -24.75 37.11
CA ALA A 300 -1.13 -24.33 36.50
C ALA A 300 -1.31 -23.22 35.47
N LYS A 301 -2.30 -23.34 34.58
CA LYS A 301 -2.66 -22.30 33.60
C LYS A 301 -3.10 -21.01 34.27
N ILE A 302 -3.98 -21.09 35.29
CA ILE A 302 -4.44 -19.92 36.06
C ILE A 302 -3.28 -19.19 36.74
N ARG A 303 -2.32 -19.91 37.34
CA ARG A 303 -1.12 -19.28 37.93
C ARG A 303 -0.32 -18.50 36.89
N SER A 304 -0.16 -19.06 35.69
CA SER A 304 0.52 -18.39 34.57
C SER A 304 -0.25 -17.14 34.11
N TRP A 305 -1.55 -17.27 33.85
CA TRP A 305 -2.40 -16.21 33.29
C TRP A 305 -2.73 -15.08 34.27
N THR A 306 -2.68 -15.35 35.58
CA THR A 306 -2.79 -14.30 36.60
C THR A 306 -1.70 -13.26 36.43
N ARG A 307 -0.47 -13.69 36.09
CA ARG A 307 0.70 -12.83 35.86
C ARG A 307 0.74 -12.20 34.47
N SER A 308 -0.11 -12.67 33.55
CA SER A 308 -0.12 -12.19 32.17
C SER A 308 -0.98 -10.93 32.03
N GLU A 309 -0.40 -9.91 31.42
CA GLU A 309 -1.08 -8.70 30.93
C GLU A 309 -1.28 -8.72 29.41
N LYS A 310 -0.87 -9.81 28.74
CA LYS A 310 -1.03 -9.97 27.29
C LYS A 310 -2.51 -10.10 26.92
N GLY A 311 -2.91 -9.43 25.84
CA GLY A 311 -4.25 -9.50 25.28
C GLY A 311 -4.50 -10.76 24.44
N TYR A 312 -5.55 -10.72 23.61
CA TYR A 312 -5.94 -11.81 22.73
C TYR A 312 -4.85 -12.19 21.71
N THR A 313 -4.74 -13.48 21.37
CA THR A 313 -3.81 -14.00 20.35
C THR A 313 -4.46 -14.02 18.97
N CYS A 314 -4.89 -12.86 18.47
CA CYS A 314 -5.66 -12.76 17.22
C CYS A 314 -4.91 -13.19 15.95
N LYS A 315 -3.59 -13.39 16.04
CA LYS A 315 -2.74 -13.90 14.94
C LYS A 315 -2.63 -15.42 14.89
N ASP A 316 -3.25 -16.13 15.84
CA ASP A 316 -3.28 -17.59 15.85
C ASP A 316 -4.17 -18.13 14.71
N GLU A 317 -3.68 -19.15 14.01
CA GLU A 317 -4.32 -19.72 12.81
C GLU A 317 -5.72 -20.29 13.08
N VAL A 318 -5.98 -20.80 14.30
CA VAL A 318 -7.29 -21.32 14.68
C VAL A 318 -8.27 -20.17 14.84
N LEU A 319 -7.86 -19.09 15.51
CA LEU A 319 -8.71 -17.92 15.73
C LEU A 319 -8.98 -17.16 14.43
N GLN A 320 -7.99 -17.07 13.54
CA GLN A 320 -8.12 -16.34 12.28
C GLN A 320 -9.25 -16.88 11.38
N LYS A 321 -9.49 -18.19 11.40
CA LYS A 321 -10.59 -18.84 10.64
C LYS A 321 -11.97 -18.33 11.03
N TYR A 322 -12.12 -17.85 12.26
CA TYR A 322 -13.38 -17.33 12.82
C TYR A 322 -13.31 -15.83 13.13
N CYS A 323 -12.27 -15.14 12.67
CA CYS A 323 -12.01 -13.75 13.03
C CYS A 323 -12.93 -12.80 12.25
N LYS A 324 -13.77 -12.08 12.99
CA LYS A 324 -14.61 -11.00 12.45
C LYS A 324 -14.18 -9.69 13.11
N LYS A 325 -13.03 -9.16 12.65
CA LYS A 325 -12.33 -8.05 13.32
C LYS A 325 -13.24 -6.83 13.45
N GLY A 326 -14.01 -6.48 12.40
CA GLY A 326 -14.89 -5.30 12.37
C GLY A 326 -15.89 -5.32 13.50
N ILE A 327 -16.61 -6.43 13.62
CA ILE A 327 -17.53 -6.70 14.74
C ILE A 327 -16.76 -6.70 16.07
N CYS A 328 -15.65 -7.44 16.17
CA CYS A 328 -14.86 -7.61 17.39
C CYS A 328 -14.40 -6.27 17.98
N SER A 329 -13.93 -5.33 17.15
CA SER A 329 -13.45 -4.02 17.61
C SER A 329 -14.52 -3.21 18.34
N LYS A 330 -15.79 -3.36 17.94
CA LYS A 330 -16.93 -2.63 18.49
C LYS A 330 -17.49 -3.27 19.76
N LYS A 331 -17.11 -4.52 20.09
CA LYS A 331 -17.61 -5.23 21.27
C LYS A 331 -16.95 -4.70 22.54
N LYS A 332 -17.72 -4.58 23.62
CA LYS A 332 -17.29 -4.04 24.93
C LYS A 332 -16.03 -4.72 25.48
N PHE A 333 -15.88 -6.02 25.26
CA PHE A 333 -14.72 -6.82 25.67
C PHE A 333 -13.98 -7.41 24.48
N GLY A 334 -14.11 -6.82 23.30
CA GLY A 334 -13.42 -7.25 22.08
C GLY A 334 -11.93 -6.92 22.06
N ILE A 335 -11.31 -7.02 20.88
CA ILE A 335 -9.85 -6.90 20.73
C ILE A 335 -9.27 -5.59 21.30
N LEU A 336 -10.03 -4.48 21.23
CA LEU A 336 -9.61 -3.18 21.73
C LEU A 336 -9.73 -3.05 23.26
N ALA A 337 -10.59 -3.82 23.91
CA ALA A 337 -10.70 -3.81 25.37
C ALA A 337 -9.49 -4.48 26.04
N GLY A 338 -8.88 -5.45 25.34
CA GLY A 338 -7.65 -6.11 25.75
C GLY A 338 -6.37 -5.34 25.39
N SER A 339 -6.47 -4.20 24.70
CA SER A 339 -5.32 -3.51 24.08
C SER A 339 -4.73 -2.38 24.91
N ARG A 340 -4.93 -2.36 26.25
CA ARG A 340 -4.22 -1.38 27.09
C ARG A 340 -2.71 -1.56 26.89
N GLY A 341 -2.10 -0.62 26.17
CA GLY A 341 -0.65 -0.59 25.92
C GLY A 341 -0.15 -1.39 24.71
N THR A 342 -0.99 -1.85 23.78
CA THR A 342 -0.49 -2.51 22.55
C THR A 342 -0.03 -1.48 21.53
N TYR A 343 1.19 -1.66 21.00
CA TYR A 343 1.70 -0.84 19.91
C TYR A 343 0.87 -1.09 18.64
N PRO A 344 0.57 -0.05 17.83
CA PRO A 344 -0.26 -0.21 16.64
C PRO A 344 0.40 -1.13 15.61
N GLU A 345 -0.44 -1.76 14.80
CA GLU A 345 0.03 -2.54 13.67
C GLU A 345 0.56 -1.62 12.57
N LEU A 346 1.78 -1.91 12.10
CA LEU A 346 2.44 -1.20 11.01
C LEU A 346 2.51 -2.12 9.79
N THR A 347 2.14 -1.61 8.61
CA THR A 347 2.14 -2.38 7.35
C THR A 347 2.54 -1.52 6.16
N ASN A 348 2.65 -2.14 4.97
CA ASN A 348 2.83 -1.44 3.69
C ASN A 348 4.05 -0.51 3.66
N LEU A 349 5.20 -0.99 4.12
CA LEU A 349 6.44 -0.23 4.07
C LEU A 349 6.82 0.05 2.61
N LYS A 350 6.94 1.31 2.25
CA LYS A 350 7.47 1.77 0.97
C LYS A 350 8.81 2.43 1.21
N LYS A 351 9.82 2.03 0.45
CA LYS A 351 11.07 2.78 0.32
C LYS A 351 11.00 3.56 -0.99
N ILE A 352 10.94 4.88 -0.87
CA ILE A 352 11.01 5.78 -2.01
C ILE A 352 12.48 5.97 -2.33
N GLU A 353 12.91 5.54 -3.51
CA GLU A 353 14.32 5.59 -3.96
C GLU A 353 14.74 7.00 -4.38
N LEU A 354 14.59 7.95 -3.46
CA LEU A 354 15.15 9.28 -3.59
C LEU A 354 16.65 9.23 -3.38
N ALA A 355 17.38 10.01 -4.19
CA ALA A 355 18.80 10.24 -4.01
C ALA A 355 19.00 11.63 -3.39
N PRO A 356 19.98 11.82 -2.49
CA PRO A 356 21.00 10.88 -2.03
C PRO A 356 20.51 9.92 -0.93
N GLU A 357 19.45 10.30 -0.20
CA GLU A 357 18.89 9.52 0.91
C GLU A 357 17.46 9.10 0.55
N PRO A 358 17.08 7.83 0.79
CA PRO A 358 15.72 7.38 0.57
C PRO A 358 14.78 7.92 1.64
N GLU A 359 13.51 8.08 1.26
CA GLU A 359 12.42 8.32 2.20
C GLU A 359 11.59 7.05 2.38
N PHE A 360 10.82 7.00 3.46
CA PHE A 360 10.00 5.85 3.80
C PHE A 360 8.55 6.28 4.07
N GLU A 361 7.61 5.42 3.68
CA GLU A 361 6.21 5.53 4.08
C GLU A 361 5.73 4.20 4.65
N PHE A 362 4.85 4.21 5.63
CA PHE A 362 4.17 3.00 6.11
C PHE A 362 2.77 3.33 6.61
N ASP A 363 1.89 2.33 6.60
CA ASP A 363 0.52 2.47 7.09
C ASP A 363 0.43 2.05 8.56
N VAL A 364 -0.26 2.86 9.36
CA VAL A 364 -0.58 2.60 10.77
C VAL A 364 -2.07 2.28 10.89
N THR A 365 -2.39 1.13 11.49
CA THR A 365 -3.78 0.84 11.90
C THR A 365 -4.15 1.68 13.11
N LEU A 366 -5.22 2.47 13.01
CA LEU A 366 -5.73 3.33 14.07
C LEU A 366 -6.39 2.53 15.19
N ALA A 367 -6.75 3.23 16.27
CA ALA A 367 -7.36 2.63 17.46
C ALA A 367 -8.68 1.88 17.18
N ASP A 368 -9.40 2.21 16.10
CA ASP A 368 -10.60 1.48 15.69
C ASP A 368 -10.33 0.09 15.09
N GLY A 369 -9.06 -0.22 14.78
CA GLY A 369 -8.63 -1.50 14.22
C GLY A 369 -8.79 -1.65 12.71
N PHE A 370 -9.34 -0.66 11.99
CA PHE A 370 -9.60 -0.70 10.54
C PHE A 370 -9.03 0.48 9.80
N SER A 371 -9.20 1.67 10.34
CA SER A 371 -8.71 2.88 9.70
C SER A 371 -7.20 2.81 9.59
N LYS A 372 -6.69 3.23 8.45
CA LYS A 372 -5.26 3.30 8.21
C LYS A 372 -4.88 4.71 7.82
N ALA A 373 -3.84 5.22 8.48
CA ALA A 373 -3.17 6.46 8.11
C ALA A 373 -1.78 6.14 7.61
N THR A 374 -1.36 6.77 6.51
CA THR A 374 0.01 6.65 6.00
C THR A 374 0.90 7.65 6.73
N VAL A 375 1.98 7.13 7.30
CA VAL A 375 3.02 7.91 7.97
C VAL A 375 4.18 8.12 7.02
N HIS A 376 4.67 9.36 6.94
CA HIS A 376 5.85 9.71 6.15
C HIS A 376 7.09 9.90 7.02
N CYS A 377 8.21 9.33 6.57
CA CYS A 377 9.51 9.34 7.24
C CYS A 377 10.58 9.88 6.30
N HIS A 378 11.21 10.99 6.68
CA HIS A 378 12.25 11.66 5.88
C HIS A 378 13.57 10.89 5.80
N ASP A 379 13.83 10.00 6.76
CA ASP A 379 15.01 9.14 6.78
C ASP A 379 14.73 7.88 7.60
N ILE A 380 15.68 6.94 7.55
CA ILE A 380 15.55 5.63 8.21
C ILE A 380 15.38 5.72 9.74
N SER A 381 15.85 6.79 10.39
CA SER A 381 15.78 6.94 11.84
C SER A 381 14.35 7.14 12.34
N TYR A 382 13.47 7.74 11.52
CA TYR A 382 12.04 7.85 11.82
C TYR A 382 11.32 6.49 11.72
N LEU A 383 11.93 5.51 11.08
CA LEU A 383 11.46 4.13 11.04
C LEU A 383 12.06 3.30 12.19
N THR A 384 13.37 3.37 12.44
CA THR A 384 14.05 2.45 13.37
C THR A 384 14.05 2.94 14.82
N GLU A 385 14.11 4.24 15.07
CA GLU A 385 14.13 4.77 16.43
C GLU A 385 12.69 4.93 16.96
N GLN A 386 12.32 4.14 17.97
CA GLN A 386 10.96 4.10 18.52
C GLN A 386 10.39 5.48 18.88
N ARG A 387 11.20 6.39 19.46
CA ARG A 387 10.74 7.73 19.84
C ARG A 387 10.42 8.60 18.64
N LYS A 388 11.30 8.62 17.63
CA LYS A 388 11.05 9.36 16.37
C LYS A 388 9.85 8.78 15.64
N ARG A 389 9.77 7.45 15.53
CA ARG A 389 8.62 6.74 14.94
C ARG A 389 7.31 7.12 15.61
N ARG A 390 7.27 7.16 16.95
CA ARG A 390 6.08 7.60 17.70
C ARG A 390 5.67 9.04 17.36
N ASN A 391 6.62 9.95 17.20
CA ASN A 391 6.33 11.35 16.88
C ASN A 391 5.69 11.49 15.49
N VAL A 392 6.22 10.81 14.47
CA VAL A 392 5.63 10.85 13.12
C VAL A 392 4.27 10.16 13.05
N ILE A 393 4.08 9.07 13.80
CA ILE A 393 2.74 8.45 13.95
C ILE A 393 1.78 9.44 14.62
N SER A 394 2.20 10.16 15.66
CA SER A 394 1.34 11.14 16.35
C SER A 394 0.93 12.29 15.44
N ARG A 395 1.85 12.73 14.57
CA ARG A 395 1.61 13.77 13.57
C ARG A 395 0.56 13.32 12.54
N ASP A 396 0.76 12.15 11.93
CA ASP A 396 -0.02 11.74 10.74
C ASP A 396 -1.28 10.93 11.07
N ALA A 397 -1.28 10.20 12.19
CA ALA A 397 -2.37 9.32 12.60
C ALA A 397 -3.22 9.89 13.74
N HIS A 398 -2.88 11.07 14.27
CA HIS A 398 -3.58 11.77 15.35
C HIS A 398 -3.72 10.99 16.67
N PHE A 399 -2.81 10.06 16.95
CA PHE A 399 -2.68 9.42 18.26
C PHE A 399 -1.23 9.06 18.58
N THR A 400 -0.88 9.01 19.85
CA THR A 400 0.47 8.69 20.30
C THR A 400 0.58 7.22 20.70
N PRO A 401 1.37 6.38 20.00
CA PRO A 401 1.58 4.99 20.41
C PRO A 401 2.25 4.89 21.80
N PRO A 402 2.08 3.78 22.54
CA PRO A 402 2.82 3.55 23.77
C PRO A 402 4.33 3.33 23.48
N LEU A 403 5.17 3.51 24.51
CA LEU A 403 6.54 2.99 24.48
C LEU A 403 6.50 1.49 24.81
N ILE A 404 7.31 0.69 24.13
CA ILE A 404 7.44 -0.74 24.40
C ILE A 404 8.90 -1.12 24.60
N LYS A 405 9.15 -2.17 25.40
CA LYS A 405 10.51 -2.58 25.78
C LYS A 405 11.31 -3.16 24.60
N ASP A 406 10.66 -3.91 23.73
CA ASP A 406 11.25 -4.53 22.54
C ASP A 406 10.30 -4.32 21.35
N ASP A 407 10.79 -3.62 20.32
CA ASP A 407 10.07 -3.31 19.10
C ASP A 407 10.60 -4.04 17.86
N LEU A 408 11.62 -4.90 18.01
CA LEU A 408 12.21 -5.65 16.91
C LEU A 408 11.19 -6.54 16.18
N PRO A 409 10.24 -7.25 16.86
CA PRO A 409 9.21 -8.02 16.16
C PRO A 409 8.30 -7.15 15.28
N ILE A 410 8.03 -5.91 15.69
CA ILE A 410 7.21 -4.96 14.93
C ILE A 410 7.96 -4.51 13.69
N LEU A 411 9.24 -4.18 13.83
CA LEU A 411 10.10 -3.82 12.72
C LEU A 411 10.23 -4.97 11.73
N ASN A 412 10.47 -6.20 12.19
CA ASN A 412 10.59 -7.37 11.31
C ASN A 412 9.29 -7.62 10.52
N ALA A 413 8.13 -7.52 11.18
CA ALA A 413 6.84 -7.63 10.51
C ALA A 413 6.66 -6.53 9.45
N LEU A 414 7.04 -5.29 9.77
CA LEU A 414 6.94 -4.16 8.84
C LEU A 414 7.90 -4.32 7.65
N TRP A 415 9.16 -4.71 7.88
CA TRP A 415 10.12 -4.99 6.82
C TRP A 415 9.69 -6.11 5.88
N GLY A 416 8.96 -7.11 6.40
CA GLY A 416 8.32 -8.15 5.59
C GLY A 416 7.30 -7.61 4.58
N THR A 417 6.86 -6.35 4.70
CA THR A 417 5.93 -5.69 3.78
C THR A 417 6.61 -4.69 2.83
N LEU A 418 7.94 -4.67 2.78
CA LEU A 418 8.71 -3.70 2.00
C LEU A 418 8.39 -3.77 0.50
N THR A 419 8.10 -2.60 -0.07
CA THR A 419 8.01 -2.35 -1.51
C THR A 419 8.93 -1.21 -1.90
N LEU A 420 9.54 -1.31 -3.08
CA LEU A 420 10.40 -0.26 -3.64
C LEU A 420 9.57 0.61 -4.58
N VAL A 421 9.65 1.92 -4.39
CA VAL A 421 8.92 2.91 -5.20
C VAL A 421 9.94 3.86 -5.83
N SER A 422 9.94 3.93 -7.15
CA SER A 422 10.73 4.92 -7.88
C SER A 422 10.02 6.29 -7.85
N PRO A 423 10.76 7.40 -7.69
CA PRO A 423 10.20 8.74 -7.81
C PRO A 423 9.64 8.97 -9.22
N PRO A 424 8.77 9.97 -9.43
CA PRO A 424 8.28 10.30 -10.76
C PRO A 424 9.45 10.57 -11.72
N ILE A 425 9.32 10.07 -12.95
CA ILE A 425 10.33 10.22 -13.99
C ILE A 425 10.68 11.70 -14.19
N GLY A 426 11.96 12.02 -14.22
CA GLY A 426 12.49 13.39 -14.38
C GLY A 426 12.55 14.24 -13.11
N THR A 427 12.12 13.71 -11.94
CA THR A 427 12.10 14.49 -10.69
C THR A 427 13.31 14.27 -9.80
N THR A 428 14.04 13.17 -10.00
CA THR A 428 15.18 12.82 -9.17
C THR A 428 16.33 13.79 -9.39
N PRO A 429 17.20 14.00 -8.38
CA PRO A 429 18.42 14.76 -8.57
C PRO A 429 19.31 14.19 -9.69
N LYS A 430 19.36 12.87 -9.86
CA LYS A 430 20.13 12.23 -10.93
C LYS A 430 19.63 12.68 -12.31
N GLU A 431 18.32 12.61 -12.53
CA GLU A 431 17.69 13.02 -13.79
C GLU A 431 17.84 14.53 -14.03
N LYS A 432 17.56 15.38 -13.02
CA LYS A 432 17.75 16.83 -13.12
C LYS A 432 19.20 17.21 -13.42
N LEU A 433 20.17 16.56 -12.77
CA LEU A 433 21.58 16.75 -13.04
C LEU A 433 21.92 16.36 -14.47
N HIS A 434 21.39 15.22 -14.93
CA HIS A 434 21.59 14.74 -16.30
C HIS A 434 21.01 15.69 -17.33
N ASP A 435 19.79 16.17 -17.16
CA ASP A 435 19.15 17.10 -18.10
C ASP A 435 19.94 18.40 -18.24
N VAL A 436 20.42 18.96 -17.11
CA VAL A 436 21.23 20.19 -17.14
C VAL A 436 22.60 19.95 -17.75
N LEU A 437 23.21 18.78 -17.50
CA LEU A 437 24.48 18.37 -18.09
C LEU A 437 24.34 18.10 -19.59
N HIS A 438 23.29 17.40 -20.02
CA HIS A 438 22.95 17.17 -21.41
C HIS A 438 22.73 18.50 -22.14
N ALA A 439 21.95 19.42 -21.57
CA ALA A 439 21.76 20.77 -22.10
C ALA A 439 23.03 21.64 -22.06
N LYS A 440 24.02 21.29 -21.23
CA LYS A 440 25.35 21.94 -21.23
C LYS A 440 26.18 21.39 -22.39
N ILE A 441 26.32 20.07 -22.47
CA ILE A 441 27.09 19.36 -23.49
C ILE A 441 26.55 19.71 -24.88
N ASN A 442 25.24 19.67 -25.09
CA ASN A 442 24.60 19.92 -26.39
C ASN A 442 24.30 21.41 -26.69
N GLY A 443 24.71 22.32 -25.81
CA GLY A 443 24.57 23.76 -26.00
C GLY A 443 25.63 24.39 -26.92
N ALA A 444 25.75 25.73 -26.85
CA ALA A 444 26.72 26.49 -27.61
C ALA A 444 28.16 26.01 -27.38
N LYS A 445 28.96 26.00 -28.46
CA LYS A 445 30.34 25.53 -28.46
C LYS A 445 31.32 26.71 -28.45
N ALA A 446 32.43 26.54 -27.73
CA ALA A 446 33.48 27.54 -27.64
C ALA A 446 34.22 27.61 -28.98
N MET A 447 34.12 28.76 -29.65
CA MET A 447 34.80 29.01 -30.93
C MET A 447 36.18 29.65 -30.75
N ASN A 448 36.46 30.19 -29.56
CA ASN A 448 37.70 30.85 -29.21
C ASN A 448 38.01 30.73 -27.70
N ASP A 449 39.25 31.06 -27.31
CA ASP A 449 39.73 30.98 -25.92
C ASP A 449 38.88 31.81 -24.94
N ALA A 450 38.46 33.01 -25.34
CA ALA A 450 37.63 33.89 -24.51
C ALA A 450 36.27 33.23 -24.16
N SER A 451 35.62 32.60 -25.14
CA SER A 451 34.35 31.89 -24.95
C SER A 451 34.52 30.63 -24.08
N PHE A 452 35.66 29.94 -24.16
CA PHE A 452 35.95 28.81 -23.29
C PHE A 452 36.16 29.25 -21.84
N LYS A 453 36.94 30.32 -21.62
CA LYS A 453 37.17 30.92 -20.30
C LYS A 453 35.89 31.45 -19.64
N SER A 454 34.93 31.95 -20.43
CA SER A 454 33.62 32.37 -19.92
C SER A 454 32.72 31.19 -19.56
N GLY A 455 33.10 29.95 -19.90
CA GLY A 455 32.43 28.72 -19.50
C GLY A 455 31.65 28.02 -20.62
N THR A 456 31.83 28.41 -21.89
CA THR A 456 31.23 27.72 -23.04
C THR A 456 31.93 26.37 -23.27
N VAL A 457 31.22 25.36 -23.81
CA VAL A 457 31.76 24.00 -23.93
C VAL A 457 32.75 23.87 -25.08
N LEU A 458 33.94 23.36 -24.80
CA LEU A 458 34.91 22.94 -25.81
C LEU A 458 34.67 21.45 -26.13
N ILE A 459 34.66 21.10 -27.42
CA ILE A 459 34.57 19.72 -27.88
C ILE A 459 35.90 19.36 -28.54
N GLU A 460 36.54 18.32 -28.03
CA GLU A 460 37.85 17.88 -28.51
C GLU A 460 37.94 16.35 -28.35
N ALA A 461 38.35 15.65 -29.42
CA ALA A 461 38.50 14.19 -29.42
C ALA A 461 37.28 13.41 -28.86
N GLY A 462 36.06 13.83 -29.21
CA GLY A 462 34.83 13.18 -28.76
C GLY A 462 34.45 13.42 -27.29
N CYS A 463 35.21 14.24 -26.57
CA CYS A 463 34.92 14.64 -25.20
C CYS A 463 34.41 16.08 -25.13
N ALA A 464 33.54 16.35 -24.16
CA ALA A 464 33.11 17.69 -23.78
C ALA A 464 33.95 18.20 -22.59
N PHE A 465 34.43 19.43 -22.71
CA PHE A 465 35.18 20.14 -21.68
C PHE A 465 34.44 21.41 -21.30
N PHE A 466 34.16 21.61 -20.02
CA PHE A 466 33.48 22.82 -19.55
C PHE A 466 33.88 23.17 -18.12
N LYS A 467 33.76 24.45 -17.75
CA LYS A 467 34.07 24.87 -16.39
C LYS A 467 33.02 24.40 -15.39
N TYR A 468 33.46 23.81 -14.28
CA TYR A 468 32.57 23.27 -13.26
C TYR A 468 31.79 24.35 -12.51
N ASP A 469 32.45 25.43 -12.09
CA ASP A 469 31.84 26.58 -11.41
C ASP A 469 30.64 27.14 -12.20
N LYS A 470 30.82 27.32 -13.52
CA LYS A 470 29.75 27.82 -14.42
C LYS A 470 28.66 26.81 -14.69
N PHE A 471 28.96 25.52 -14.64
CA PHE A 471 27.95 24.48 -14.69
C PHE A 471 27.13 24.45 -13.39
N TYR A 472 27.80 24.53 -12.24
CA TYR A 472 27.17 24.56 -10.93
C TYR A 472 26.30 25.82 -10.71
N ASP A 473 26.74 26.98 -11.19
CA ASP A 473 25.91 28.20 -11.22
C ASP A 473 24.59 27.99 -11.98
N ARG A 474 24.61 27.24 -13.09
CA ARG A 474 23.41 26.88 -13.87
C ARG A 474 22.52 25.88 -13.14
N LEU A 475 23.10 24.97 -12.35
CA LEU A 475 22.33 24.09 -11.49
C LEU A 475 21.62 24.90 -10.39
N LYS A 476 22.33 25.81 -9.71
CA LYS A 476 21.74 26.68 -8.68
C LYS A 476 20.57 27.50 -9.19
N SER A 477 20.67 28.06 -10.41
CA SER A 477 19.56 28.82 -11.02
C SER A 477 18.32 27.97 -11.34
N LYS A 478 18.43 26.64 -11.26
CA LYS A 478 17.35 25.66 -11.38
C LYS A 478 16.98 25.03 -10.02
N ASN A 479 17.18 25.77 -8.92
CA ASN A 479 16.86 25.35 -7.55
C ASN A 479 17.60 24.07 -7.09
N TRP A 480 18.83 23.86 -7.56
CA TRP A 480 19.65 22.74 -7.12
C TRP A 480 20.09 22.91 -5.65
N LYS A 481 19.75 21.93 -4.81
CA LYS A 481 19.90 22.00 -3.34
C LYS A 481 21.18 21.39 -2.77
N TYR A 482 22.00 20.73 -3.59
CA TYR A 482 23.22 20.06 -3.12
C TYR A 482 24.44 20.97 -3.25
N SER A 483 25.34 20.89 -2.28
CA SER A 483 26.60 21.64 -2.29
C SER A 483 27.47 21.28 -3.49
N GLU A 484 28.46 22.13 -3.77
CA GLU A 484 29.39 21.95 -4.89
C GLU A 484 30.15 20.61 -4.78
N ASP A 485 30.66 20.27 -3.60
CA ASP A 485 31.39 19.01 -3.35
C ASP A 485 30.50 17.77 -3.52
N LYS A 486 29.27 17.85 -3.01
CA LYS A 486 28.29 16.75 -3.12
C LYS A 486 27.86 16.55 -4.58
N THR A 487 27.70 17.64 -5.32
CA THR A 487 27.39 17.61 -6.75
C THR A 487 28.54 16.99 -7.55
N GLY A 488 29.78 17.34 -7.24
CA GLY A 488 30.96 16.75 -7.88
C GLY A 488 31.05 15.24 -7.62
N THR A 489 30.83 14.83 -6.37
CA THR A 489 30.77 13.40 -5.99
C THR A 489 29.66 12.65 -6.72
N MET A 490 28.47 13.26 -6.86
CA MET A 490 27.36 12.70 -7.63
C MET A 490 27.73 12.54 -9.10
N MET A 491 28.35 13.55 -9.71
CA MET A 491 28.79 13.49 -11.10
C MET A 491 29.82 12.38 -11.33
N THR A 492 30.85 12.30 -10.48
CA THR A 492 31.90 11.26 -10.58
C THR A 492 31.33 9.85 -10.42
N THR A 493 30.42 9.65 -9.46
CA THR A 493 29.78 8.35 -9.25
C THR A 493 28.84 7.98 -10.39
N THR A 494 28.01 8.93 -10.83
CA THR A 494 26.96 8.68 -11.83
C THR A 494 27.54 8.46 -13.23
N TYR A 495 28.57 9.22 -13.61
CA TYR A 495 29.15 9.23 -14.95
C TYR A 495 30.52 8.57 -15.01
N LYS A 496 30.82 7.68 -14.07
CA LYS A 496 32.10 6.95 -14.00
C LYS A 496 32.42 6.24 -15.32
N GLU A 497 31.43 5.56 -15.90
CA GLU A 497 31.57 4.85 -17.18
C GLU A 497 31.70 5.80 -18.37
N CYS A 498 31.30 7.07 -18.22
CA CYS A 498 31.48 8.10 -19.24
C CYS A 498 32.89 8.73 -19.23
N GLY A 499 33.82 8.21 -18.40
CA GLY A 499 35.16 8.76 -18.26
C GLY A 499 35.16 10.20 -17.73
N ILE A 500 34.25 10.50 -16.81
CA ILE A 500 34.18 11.83 -16.21
C ILE A 500 35.43 12.12 -15.36
N GLU A 501 36.05 13.28 -15.57
CA GLU A 501 37.25 13.70 -14.86
C GLU A 501 37.14 15.19 -14.49
N PHE A 502 37.51 15.54 -13.25
CA PHE A 502 37.69 16.93 -12.81
C PHE A 502 39.16 17.31 -12.97
N LEU A 503 39.46 18.08 -14.01
CA LEU A 503 40.79 18.53 -14.34
C LEU A 503 41.08 19.86 -13.65
N ASP A 504 42.29 19.99 -13.08
CA ASP A 504 42.78 21.26 -12.52
C ASP A 504 42.78 22.36 -13.59
N GLN A 505 43.20 22.04 -14.82
CA GLN A 505 43.21 22.98 -15.93
C GLN A 505 43.14 22.35 -17.33
N LYS A 506 42.60 23.10 -18.30
CA LYS A 506 42.65 22.81 -19.74
C LYS A 506 42.89 24.09 -20.55
N ARG A 507 43.70 24.00 -21.61
CA ARG A 507 43.92 25.08 -22.57
C ARG A 507 42.98 24.94 -23.78
N PHE A 508 42.48 26.07 -24.27
CA PHE A 508 41.84 26.12 -25.59
C PHE A 508 42.91 25.93 -26.69
N PRO A 509 42.65 25.16 -27.76
CA PRO A 509 43.62 24.95 -28.84
C PRO A 509 44.08 26.27 -29.48
N SER A 510 45.39 26.43 -29.68
CA SER A 510 45.95 27.56 -30.42
C SER A 510 45.93 27.26 -31.92
N LYS A 511 45.56 28.26 -32.73
CA LYS A 511 45.65 28.17 -34.20
C LYS A 511 47.07 28.42 -34.72
N VAL A 512 47.99 28.90 -33.86
CA VAL A 512 49.37 29.23 -34.22
C VAL A 512 50.32 28.21 -33.60
N LYS A 513 51.09 27.51 -34.44
CA LYS A 513 52.08 26.52 -34.04
C LYS A 513 53.11 27.15 -33.09
N GLY A 514 53.33 26.54 -31.93
CA GLY A 514 54.27 27.02 -30.90
C GLY A 514 53.73 28.10 -29.95
N LYS A 515 52.53 28.64 -30.17
CA LYS A 515 51.84 29.53 -29.21
C LYS A 515 50.81 28.75 -28.41
N TYR A 516 50.62 29.15 -27.15
CA TYR A 516 49.65 28.52 -26.24
C TYR A 516 48.74 29.57 -25.62
N ASN A 517 47.45 29.25 -25.51
CA ASN A 517 46.53 30.03 -24.69
C ASN A 517 46.79 29.76 -23.20
N THR A 518 46.49 30.75 -22.36
CA THR A 518 46.55 30.55 -20.89
C THR A 518 45.51 29.50 -20.46
N PRO A 519 45.84 28.63 -19.49
CA PRO A 519 44.93 27.59 -19.03
C PRO A 519 43.67 28.15 -18.38
N THR A 520 42.55 27.46 -18.58
CA THR A 520 41.30 27.63 -17.83
C THR A 520 41.28 26.59 -16.71
N LYS A 521 40.99 27.02 -15.47
CA LYS A 521 40.97 26.13 -14.30
C LYS A 521 39.60 25.48 -14.05
N ASN A 522 39.58 24.43 -13.24
CA ASN A 522 38.39 23.72 -12.75
C ASN A 522 37.49 23.23 -13.90
N VAL A 523 38.05 22.39 -14.76
CA VAL A 523 37.41 21.93 -16.00
C VAL A 523 36.94 20.48 -15.84
N VAL A 524 35.66 20.22 -16.12
CA VAL A 524 35.12 18.87 -16.23
C VAL A 524 35.36 18.36 -17.65
N LYS A 525 35.85 17.14 -17.77
CA LYS A 525 35.91 16.35 -19.01
C LYS A 525 34.90 15.21 -18.91
N ILE A 526 34.18 14.93 -19.99
CA ILE A 526 33.27 13.78 -20.10
C ILE A 526 33.16 13.30 -21.55
N SER A 527 33.10 11.98 -21.76
CA SER A 527 32.88 11.39 -23.09
C SER A 527 31.45 11.66 -23.56
N ILE A 528 31.28 12.22 -24.76
CA ILE A 528 29.95 12.52 -25.30
C ILE A 528 29.23 11.23 -25.69
N LYS A 529 29.95 10.32 -26.37
CA LYS A 529 29.36 9.06 -26.85
C LYS A 529 28.82 8.21 -25.71
N GLU A 530 29.61 8.05 -24.66
CA GLU A 530 29.20 7.24 -23.51
C GLU A 530 28.14 7.94 -22.67
N PHE A 531 28.16 9.28 -22.61
CA PHE A 531 27.14 10.06 -21.93
C PHE A 531 25.75 9.91 -22.56
N GLU A 532 25.65 9.91 -23.89
CA GLU A 532 24.38 9.70 -24.62
C GLU A 532 23.79 8.29 -24.41
N ASN A 533 24.62 7.32 -24.00
CA ASN A 533 24.19 5.95 -23.71
C ASN A 533 23.78 5.72 -22.25
N VAL A 534 23.86 6.73 -21.39
CA VAL A 534 23.52 6.56 -19.96
C VAL A 534 22.02 6.28 -19.82
N PRO A 535 21.62 5.15 -19.22
CA PRO A 535 20.22 4.81 -19.06
C PRO A 535 19.59 5.68 -17.97
N ILE A 536 18.87 6.71 -18.39
CA ILE A 536 18.12 7.60 -17.50
C ILE A 536 16.67 7.68 -17.98
N LEU A 537 15.77 7.67 -17.01
CA LEU A 537 14.35 7.80 -17.24
C LEU A 537 14.07 9.30 -17.42
N HIS A 538 13.66 9.71 -18.62
CA HIS A 538 13.22 11.08 -18.89
C HIS A 538 11.91 11.02 -19.65
N THR A 539 11.09 12.06 -19.51
CA THR A 539 9.99 12.30 -20.45
C THR A 539 10.62 12.59 -21.81
N LYS A 540 10.57 11.62 -22.75
CA LYS A 540 10.98 11.88 -24.14
C LYS A 540 10.04 12.95 -24.71
N LEU A 541 10.51 14.20 -24.78
CA LEU A 541 9.88 15.22 -25.59
C LEU A 541 9.96 14.75 -27.05
N LYS A 542 8.86 14.18 -27.57
CA LYS A 542 8.68 14.07 -29.01
C LYS A 542 8.49 15.49 -29.52
N HIS A 543 9.58 16.14 -29.91
CA HIS A 543 9.45 17.25 -30.84
C HIS A 543 8.83 16.67 -32.11
N GLN A 544 7.55 16.98 -32.36
CA GLN A 544 7.01 16.86 -33.70
C GLN A 544 7.92 17.71 -34.59
N LYS A 545 8.73 17.04 -35.41
CA LYS A 545 9.61 17.72 -36.38
C LYS A 545 8.84 18.25 -37.59
N ASP A 546 7.52 18.08 -37.60
CA ASP A 546 6.65 18.59 -38.65
C ASP A 546 5.73 19.63 -38.04
N ILE A 547 6.24 20.86 -37.95
CA ILE A 547 5.38 22.04 -38.04
C ILE A 547 5.10 22.17 -39.55
N ILE A 548 3.82 22.14 -39.91
CA ILE A 548 3.31 22.36 -41.28
C ILE A 548 3.84 23.69 -41.83
#